data_AF-A0A8H7Z0H5-F1
#
_entry.id   AF-A0A8H7Z0H5-F1
#
_cell.length_a   1.000
_cell.length_b   1.000
_cell.length_c   1.000
_cell.angle_alpha   90.00
_cell.angle_beta   90.00
_cell.angle_gamma   90.00
#
_symmetry.space_group_name_H-M   'P 1'
#
loop_
_entity.id
_entity.type
_entity.pdbx_description
1 polymer ?
#
loop_
_entity_poly.entity_id
_entity_poly.type
_entity_poly.pdbx_seq_one_letter_code
_entity_poly.pdbx_strand_id
1 'polypeptide(L)'
;MKELKWTEYNERRMRNFVGGLVAIHDALVFHEDLHPRDMMVVDGNPERVIWLDFDRARTFNGHLSERQKELIAFDKEPRGRDG
;
A
#
# COMPACT_ATOMS: atom_id res chain seq x y z
N MET A 1 9.44 13.88 -7.87
CA MET A 1 8.66 12.67 -7.55
C MET A 1 7.69 12.46 -8.68
N LYS A 2 7.39 11.21 -9.03
CA LYS A 2 6.40 10.90 -10.06
C LYS A 2 5.43 9.83 -9.58
N GLU A 3 4.18 9.93 -10.05
CA GLU A 3 3.15 8.90 -9.90
C GLU A 3 3.60 7.60 -10.58
N LEU A 4 3.30 6.47 -9.95
CA LEU A 4 3.52 5.17 -10.55
C LEU A 4 2.48 4.88 -11.64
N LYS A 5 2.94 4.65 -12.87
CA LYS A 5 2.08 4.13 -13.95
C LYS A 5 2.11 2.60 -13.96
N TRP A 6 0.99 1.96 -14.28
CA TRP A 6 0.90 0.49 -14.42
C TRP A 6 1.95 -0.10 -15.38
N THR A 7 2.29 0.65 -16.44
CA THR A 7 3.30 0.26 -17.43
C THR A 7 4.75 0.29 -16.90
N GLU A 8 4.97 0.86 -15.72
CA GLU A 8 6.30 0.97 -15.08
C GLU A 8 6.53 -0.12 -14.02
N TYR A 9 5.86 -1.27 -14.15
CA TYR A 9 6.01 -2.40 -13.26
C TYR A 9 7.49 -2.77 -13.08
N ASN A 10 7.93 -2.82 -11.82
CA ASN A 10 9.25 -3.29 -11.43
C ASN A 10 9.10 -4.08 -10.14
N GLU A 11 9.51 -5.34 -10.16
CA GLU A 11 9.27 -6.29 -9.07
C GLU A 11 9.85 -5.81 -7.73
N ARG A 12 11.08 -5.27 -7.74
CA ARG A 12 11.74 -4.75 -6.54
C ARG A 12 11.01 -3.54 -5.97
N ARG A 13 10.54 -2.64 -6.84
CA ARG A 13 9.73 -1.49 -6.43
C ARG A 13 8.39 -1.93 -5.84
N MET A 14 7.72 -2.92 -6.44
CA MET A 14 6.47 -3.46 -5.91
C MET A 14 6.66 -4.08 -4.53
N ARG A 15 7.77 -4.80 -4.30
CA ARG A 15 8.14 -5.27 -2.95
C ARG A 15 8.26 -4.12 -1.95
N ASN A 16 8.83 -2.99 -2.33
CA ASN A 16 8.94 -1.83 -1.45
C ASN A 16 7.56 -1.21 -1.14
N PHE A 17 6.64 -1.15 -2.11
CA PHE A 17 5.26 -0.71 -1.85
C PHE A 17 4.52 -1.65 -0.89
N VAL A 18 4.63 -2.97 -1.10
CA VAL A 18 4.07 -3.98 -0.19
C VAL A 18 4.67 -3.83 1.21
N GLY A 19 5.99 -3.64 1.32
CA GLY A 19 6.64 -3.38 2.60
C GLY A 19 6.12 -2.12 3.30
N GLY A 20 5.89 -1.03 2.56
CA GLY A 20 5.27 0.18 3.07
C GLY A 20 3.84 -0.05 3.56
N LEU A 21 3.04 -0.83 2.81
CA LEU A 21 1.67 -1.18 3.18
C LEU A 21 1.62 -2.05 4.43
N VAL A 22 2.56 -3.00 4.59
CA VAL A 22 2.74 -3.76 5.83
C VAL A 22 3.03 -2.83 7.01
N ALA A 23 3.94 -1.86 6.84
CA ALA A 23 4.26 -0.90 7.90
C ALA A 23 3.05 -0.02 8.30
N ILE A 24 2.22 0.38 7.34
CA ILE A 24 0.95 1.10 7.58
C ILE A 24 0.01 0.22 8.43
N HIS A 25 -0.15 -1.05 8.07
CA HIS A 25 -0.97 -2.00 8.82
C HIS A 25 -0.44 -2.30 10.23
N ASP A 26 0.88 -2.45 10.39
CA ASP A 26 1.52 -2.69 11.69
C ASP A 26 1.37 -1.47 12.62
N ALA A 27 1.24 -0.27 12.05
CA ALA A 27 0.87 0.96 12.77
C ALA A 27 -0.64 1.07 13.08
N LEU A 28 -1.42 0.00 12.83
CA LEU A 28 -2.87 -0.06 13.00
C LEU A 28 -3.63 0.95 12.13
N VAL A 29 -3.10 1.27 10.95
CA VAL A 29 -3.76 2.12 9.96
C VAL A 29 -4.18 1.26 8.77
N PHE A 30 -5.40 1.47 8.27
CA PHE A 30 -5.91 0.88 7.05
C PHE A 30 -6.16 1.98 6.03
N HIS A 31 -5.48 1.93 4.88
CA HIS A 31 -5.45 3.04 3.91
C HIS A 31 -6.79 3.29 3.20
N GLU A 32 -7.56 2.22 2.93
CA GLU A 32 -8.89 2.24 2.29
C GLU A 32 -8.96 2.70 0.82
N ASP A 33 -7.91 3.33 0.28
CA ASP A 33 -7.79 3.69 -1.14
C ASP A 33 -6.44 3.25 -1.73
N LEU A 34 -6.33 1.98 -2.13
CA LEU A 34 -5.11 1.45 -2.75
C LEU A 34 -5.14 1.65 -4.28
N HIS A 35 -4.81 2.85 -4.76
CA HIS A 35 -4.62 3.12 -6.18
C HIS A 35 -3.18 3.55 -6.53
N PRO A 36 -2.70 3.31 -7.76
CA PRO A 36 -1.37 3.78 -8.19
C PRO A 36 -1.18 5.30 -8.12
N ARG A 37 -2.26 6.08 -8.18
CA ARG A 37 -2.19 7.54 -8.00
C ARG A 37 -1.69 7.92 -6.62
N ASP A 38 -1.90 7.05 -5.63
CA ASP A 38 -1.49 7.21 -4.23
C ASP A 38 -0.08 6.65 -3.99
N MET A 39 0.56 6.14 -5.05
CA MET A 39 1.89 5.53 -5.04
C MET A 39 2.89 6.42 -5.80
N MET A 40 3.87 6.96 -5.10
CA MET A 40 4.93 7.76 -5.72
C MET A 40 6.30 7.09 -5.65
N VAL A 41 7.14 7.40 -6.64
CA VAL A 41 8.57 7.11 -6.62
C VAL A 41 9.39 8.40 -6.61
N VAL A 42 10.55 8.33 -5.98
CA VAL A 42 11.48 9.46 -5.93
C VAL A 42 12.41 9.45 -7.14
N ASP A 43 12.50 10.57 -7.84
CA ASP A 43 13.42 10.71 -8.98
C ASP A 43 14.87 10.58 -8.51
N GLY A 44 15.70 9.87 -9.27
CA GLY A 44 17.08 9.55 -8.87
C GLY A 44 17.21 8.43 -7.83
N ASN A 45 16.11 7.98 -7.20
CA ASN A 45 16.08 6.77 -6.37
C ASN A 45 14.76 6.00 -6.60
N PRO A 46 14.66 5.25 -7.71
CA PRO A 46 13.42 4.56 -8.11
C PRO A 46 12.97 3.43 -7.18
N GLU A 47 13.77 3.09 -6.16
CA GLU A 47 13.44 2.14 -5.11
C GLU A 47 12.78 2.81 -3.91
N ARG A 48 13.02 4.11 -3.70
CA ARG A 48 12.34 4.86 -2.65
C ARG A 48 10.91 5.14 -3.09
N VAL A 49 9.97 4.52 -2.38
CA VAL A 49 8.53 4.63 -2.59
C VAL A 49 7.88 5.45 -1.49
N ILE A 50 6.77 6.10 -1.81
CA ILE A 50 5.98 6.90 -0.88
C ILE A 50 4.50 6.56 -1.11
N TRP A 51 3.79 6.32 -0.02
CA TRP A 51 2.32 6.23 0.02
C TRP A 51 1.76 7.61 0.37
N LEU A 52 0.74 8.05 -0.36
CA LEU A 52 0.05 9.34 -0.17
C LEU A 52 -1.45 9.12 0.04
N ASP A 53 -2.15 10.21 0.39
CA ASP A 53 -3.60 10.29 0.46
C ASP A 53 -4.28 9.39 1.51
N PHE A 54 -4.02 9.72 2.77
CA PHE A 54 -4.61 9.04 3.94
C PHE A 54 -5.93 9.67 4.39
N ASP A 55 -6.60 10.48 3.56
CA ASP A 55 -7.83 11.18 3.93
C ASP A 55 -9.00 10.22 4.22
N ARG A 56 -8.99 9.05 3.59
CA ARG A 56 -9.91 7.93 3.79
C ARG A 56 -9.40 6.87 4.77
N ALA A 57 -8.19 7.04 5.28
CA ALA A 57 -7.59 6.03 6.13
C ALA A 57 -8.35 5.88 7.45
N ARG A 58 -8.46 4.63 7.93
CA ARG A 58 -9.03 4.29 9.23
C ARG A 58 -7.93 3.88 10.19
N THR A 59 -7.98 4.41 11.40
CA THR A 59 -7.12 3.98 12.51
C THR A 59 -7.85 2.96 13.37
N PHE A 60 -7.19 1.87 13.69
CA PHE A 60 -7.67 0.89 14.66
C PHE A 60 -6.97 1.10 16.00
N ASN A 61 -7.70 0.87 17.10
CA ASN A 61 -7.18 1.05 18.45
C ASN A 61 -6.95 -0.31 19.11
N GLY A 62 -5.82 -0.47 19.78
CA GLY A 62 -5.50 -1.68 20.54
C GLY A 62 -5.24 -2.89 19.64
N HIS A 63 -6.06 -3.93 19.76
CA HIS A 63 -5.90 -5.15 18.96
C HIS A 63 -6.91 -5.18 17.81
N LEU A 64 -6.46 -5.64 16.65
CA LEU A 64 -7.33 -5.92 15.52
C LEU A 64 -8.29 -7.05 15.89
N SER A 65 -9.58 -6.83 15.65
CA SER A 65 -10.57 -7.92 15.59
C SER A 65 -10.24 -8.87 14.44
N GLU A 66 -10.75 -10.10 14.47
CA GLU A 66 -10.54 -11.09 13.39
C GLU A 66 -10.94 -10.53 12.02
N ARG A 67 -12.07 -9.82 11.94
CA ARG A 67 -12.50 -9.15 10.70
C ARG A 67 -11.50 -8.10 10.20
N GLN A 68 -10.88 -7.34 11.11
CA GLN A 68 -9.86 -6.35 10.73
C GLN A 68 -8.56 -7.02 10.29
N LYS A 69 -8.20 -8.16 10.89
CA LYS A 69 -7.06 -8.97 10.44
C LYS A 69 -7.30 -9.53 9.04
N GLU A 70 -8.49 -10.04 8.76
CA GLU A 70 -8.88 -10.53 7.43
C GLU A 70 -8.82 -9.42 6.38
N LEU A 71 -9.36 -8.23 6.70
CA LEU A 71 -9.30 -7.06 5.82
C LEU A 71 -7.86 -6.65 5.49
N ILE A 72 -6.98 -6.61 6.49
CA ILE A 72 -5.57 -6.25 6.33
C ILE A 72 -4.78 -7.34 5.58
N ALA A 73 -5.08 -8.62 5.85
CA ALA A 73 -4.45 -9.75 5.19
C ALA A 73 -4.79 -9.77 3.69
N PHE A 74 -6.02 -9.42 3.35
CA PHE A 74 -6.49 -9.30 1.98
C PHE A 74 -5.64 -8.32 1.15
N ASP A 75 -5.21 -7.21 1.75
CA ASP A 75 -4.37 -6.19 1.08
C ASP A 75 -2.90 -6.61 0.91
N LYS A 76 -2.44 -7.65 1.62
CA LYS A 76 -1.07 -8.17 1.52
C LYS A 76 -0.88 -9.13 0.34
N GLU A 77 -1.96 -9.61 -0.27
CA GLU A 77 -1.92 -10.50 -1.43
C GLU A 77 -2.29 -9.74 -2.71
N PRO A 78 -1.36 -9.57 -3.68
CA PRO A 78 -1.68 -8.95 -4.94
C PRO A 78 -2.58 -9.90 -5.74
N ARG A 79 -3.89 -9.68 -5.69
CA ARG A 79 -4.79 -10.28 -6.68
C ARG A 79 -4.55 -9.59 -8.00
N GLY A 80 -4.07 -10.33 -9.00
CA GLY A 80 -4.46 -10.03 -10.38
C GLY A 80 -5.99 -9.99 -10.37
N ARG A 81 -6.58 -8.86 -10.80
CA ARG A 81 -8.03 -8.81 -11.00
C ARG A 81 -8.39 -9.93 -11.97
N ASP A 82 -9.20 -10.88 -11.53
CA ASP A 82 -10.01 -11.65 -12.44
C ASP A 82 -10.84 -10.64 -13.26
N GLY A 83 -10.73 -10.78 -14.59
CA GLY A 83 -11.38 -9.91 -15.58
C GLY A 83 -12.88 -10.10 -15.67
#